data_AF-A0A847ND17-F1
#
_entry.id   AF-A0A847ND17-F1
#
_cell.length_a   1.000
_cell.length_b   1.000
_cell.length_c   1.000
_cell.angle_alpha   90.00
_cell.angle_beta   90.00
_cell.angle_gamma   90.00
#
_symmetry.space_group_name_H-M   'P 1'
#
loop_
_entity.id
_entity.type
_entity.pdbx_description
1 polymer ?
#
loop_
_entity_poly.entity_id
_entity_poly.type
_entity_poly.pdbx_seq_one_letter_code
_entity_poly.pdbx_strand_id
1 'polypeptide(L)'
;MKGKPNLLTKAAVLLAAAIVFQLVKMGQYVTGTGINGVLITAVGACGLPWAAAIGIMTPMLAVLLGVQPPPTIVLVPFIMAGNTVYVV
;
A
#
# COMPACT_ATOMS: atom_id res chain seq x y z
N MET A 1 -6.18 26.63 -16.31
CA MET A 1 -6.71 25.96 -15.11
C MET A 1 -5.67 24.96 -14.62
N LYS A 2 -5.06 25.13 -13.43
CA LYS A 2 -4.17 24.10 -12.85
C LYS A 2 -5.01 22.88 -12.51
N GLY A 3 -4.95 21.85 -13.35
CA GLY A 3 -5.84 20.69 -13.31
C GLY A 3 -5.62 19.86 -12.05
N LYS A 4 -6.69 19.61 -11.30
CA LYS A 4 -6.65 18.65 -10.19
C LYS A 4 -6.32 17.26 -10.76
N PRO A 5 -5.37 16.51 -10.19
CA PRO A 5 -5.10 15.15 -10.64
C PRO A 5 -6.35 14.29 -10.45
N ASN A 6 -6.59 13.39 -11.41
CA ASN A 6 -7.69 12.43 -11.33
C ASN A 6 -7.42 11.39 -10.22
N LEU A 7 -8.44 10.61 -9.86
CA LEU A 7 -8.35 9.63 -8.76
C LEU A 7 -7.27 8.56 -9.01
N LEU A 8 -7.14 8.10 -10.25
CA LEU A 8 -6.11 7.13 -10.63
C LEU A 8 -4.70 7.67 -10.39
N THR A 9 -4.42 8.91 -10.81
CA THR A 9 -3.12 9.56 -10.59
C THR A 9 -2.82 9.69 -9.10
N LYS A 10 -3.80 10.08 -8.29
CA LYS A 10 -3.62 10.17 -6.83
C LYS A 10 -3.32 8.81 -6.20
N ALA A 11 -4.09 7.78 -6.58
CA ALA A 11 -3.90 6.43 -6.08
C ALA A 11 -2.54 5.84 -6.49
N ALA A 12 -2.10 6.08 -7.73
CA ALA A 12 -0.79 5.65 -8.23
C ALA A 12 0.35 6.32 -7.45
N VAL A 13 0.24 7.62 -7.14
CA VAL A 13 1.24 8.33 -6.32
C VAL A 13 1.28 7.78 -4.89
N LEU A 14 0.13 7.49 -4.30
CA LEU A 14 0.06 6.88 -2.97
C LEU A 14 0.64 5.46 -2.96
N LEU A 15 0.33 4.64 -3.98
CA LEU A 15 0.94 3.33 -4.15
C LEU A 15 2.46 3.43 -4.27
N ALA A 16 2.96 4.38 -5.06
CA ALA A 16 4.40 4.63 -5.17
C ALA A 16 5.02 5.01 -3.81
N ALA A 17 4.35 5.83 -3.01
CA ALA A 17 4.80 6.16 -1.66
C ALA A 17 4.86 4.93 -0.75
N ALA A 18 3.86 4.03 -0.80
CA ALA A 18 3.90 2.77 -0.06
C ALA A 18 5.07 1.87 -0.50
N ILE A 19 5.36 1.80 -1.80
CA ILE A 19 6.51 1.06 -2.33
C ILE A 19 7.84 1.66 -1.84
N VAL A 20 7.95 2.98 -1.76
CA VAL A 20 9.14 3.62 -1.18
C VAL A 20 9.37 3.10 0.25
N PHE A 21 8.35 3.12 1.12
CA PHE A 21 8.46 2.58 2.48
C PHE A 21 8.87 1.10 2.52
N GLN A 22 8.40 0.29 1.56
CA GLN A 22 8.81 -1.11 1.42
C GLN A 22 10.30 -1.24 1.07
N LEU A 23 10.79 -0.40 0.16
CA LEU A 23 12.17 -0.48 -0.34
C LEU A 23 13.21 0.05 0.64
N VAL A 24 12.87 0.98 1.55
CA VAL A 24 13.84 1.48 2.55
C VAL A 24 14.22 0.40 3.57
N LYS A 25 13.43 -0.68 3.72
CA LYS A 25 13.74 -1.84 4.59
C LYS A 25 14.15 -1.45 6.02
N MET A 26 13.56 -0.40 6.60
CA MET A 26 13.87 0.12 7.95
C MET A 26 13.32 -0.74 9.10
N GLY A 27 13.06 -2.02 8.85
CA GLY A 27 12.37 -2.92 9.78
C GLY A 27 10.84 -2.78 9.73
N GLN A 28 10.17 -3.84 10.20
CA GLN A 28 8.72 -4.01 10.07
C GLN A 28 7.91 -2.88 10.71
N TYR A 29 8.35 -2.36 11.86
CA TYR A 29 7.61 -1.31 12.56
C TYR A 29 7.59 0.00 11.78
N VAL A 30 8.71 0.40 11.18
CA VAL A 30 8.80 1.64 10.40
C VAL A 30 8.10 1.47 9.05
N THR A 31 8.46 0.42 8.30
CA THR A 31 7.87 0.15 6.99
C THR A 31 6.36 -0.10 7.08
N GLY A 32 5.92 -0.92 8.05
CA GLY A 32 4.51 -1.22 8.25
C GLY A 32 3.69 -0.01 8.66
N THR A 33 4.19 0.82 9.58
CA THR A 33 3.52 2.07 9.96
C THR A 33 3.41 3.04 8.77
N GLY A 34 4.47 3.15 7.95
CA GLY A 34 4.47 3.96 6.74
C GLY A 34 3.41 3.52 5.73
N ILE A 35 3.32 2.22 5.44
CA ILE A 35 2.31 1.66 4.53
C ILE A 35 0.90 1.91 5.08
N ASN A 36 0.66 1.65 6.37
CA ASN A 36 -0.65 1.88 6.99
C ASN A 36 -1.07 3.35 6.94
N GLY A 37 -0.14 4.28 7.16
CA GLY A 37 -0.38 5.71 6.99
C GLY A 37 -0.80 6.08 5.56
N VAL A 38 -0.18 5.46 4.56
CA VAL A 38 -0.58 5.61 3.15
C VAL A 38 -1.99 5.07 2.90
N LEU A 39 -2.35 3.91 3.47
CA LEU A 39 -3.68 3.32 3.31
C LEU A 39 -4.78 4.21 3.92
N ILE A 40 -4.60 4.72 5.13
CA ILE A 40 -5.53 5.69 5.73
C ILE A 40 -5.65 6.94 4.85
N THR A 41 -4.52 7.46 4.38
CA THR A 41 -4.49 8.64 3.51
C THR A 41 -5.25 8.38 2.20
N ALA A 42 -5.15 7.17 1.65
CA ALA A 42 -5.84 6.78 0.43
C ALA A 42 -7.37 6.78 0.59
N VAL A 43 -7.89 6.39 1.76
CA VAL A 43 -9.34 6.45 2.04
C VAL A 43 -9.83 7.89 1.92
N GLY A 44 -9.15 8.84 2.56
CA GLY A 44 -9.53 10.26 2.50
C GLY A 44 -9.28 10.93 1.15
N ALA A 45 -8.23 10.54 0.42
CA ALA A 45 -7.81 11.22 -0.81
C ALA A 45 -8.47 10.67 -2.09
N CYS A 46 -8.75 9.37 -2.11
CA CYS A 46 -9.21 8.64 -3.30
C CYS A 46 -10.50 7.83 -3.07
N GLY A 47 -10.88 7.59 -1.81
CA GLY A 47 -12.04 6.77 -1.45
C GLY A 47 -11.71 5.30 -1.27
N LEU A 48 -12.67 4.57 -0.69
CA LEU A 48 -12.50 3.19 -0.23
C LEU A 48 -12.05 2.19 -1.33
N PRO A 49 -12.60 2.20 -2.57
CA PRO A 49 -12.18 1.24 -3.59
C PRO A 49 -10.70 1.38 -3.98
N TRP A 50 -10.19 2.61 -4.03
CA TRP A 50 -8.79 2.88 -4.36
C TRP A 50 -7.86 2.54 -3.19
N ALA A 51 -8.29 2.81 -1.96
CA ALA A 51 -7.53 2.42 -0.77
C ALA A 51 -7.40 0.88 -0.66
N ALA A 52 -8.50 0.16 -0.89
CA ALA A 52 -8.49 -1.31 -0.93
C ALA A 52 -7.58 -1.85 -2.04
N ALA A 53 -7.65 -1.28 -3.25
CA ALA A 53 -6.76 -1.65 -4.35
C ALA A 53 -5.28 -1.46 -3.99
N ILE A 54 -4.91 -0.34 -3.36
CA ILE A 54 -3.54 -0.11 -2.88
C ILE A 54 -3.16 -1.15 -1.81
N GLY A 55 -4.06 -1.44 -0.87
CA GLY A 55 -3.86 -2.44 0.19
C GLY A 55 -3.64 -3.85 -0.32
N ILE A 56 -4.26 -4.20 -1.45
CA ILE A 56 -4.10 -5.49 -2.14
C ILE A 56 -2.79 -5.50 -2.95
N MET A 57 -2.51 -4.44 -3.70
CA MET A 57 -1.34 -4.36 -4.57
C MET A 57 -0.02 -4.28 -3.81
N THR A 58 0.00 -3.62 -2.65
CA THR A 58 1.22 -3.43 -1.85
C THR A 58 1.95 -4.74 -1.50
N PRO A 59 1.31 -5.78 -0.92
CA PRO A 59 1.99 -7.04 -0.64
C PRO A 59 2.31 -7.85 -1.91
N MET A 60 1.52 -7.74 -2.99
CA MET A 60 1.85 -8.36 -4.28
C MET A 60 3.16 -7.78 -4.84
N LEU A 61 3.30 -6.46 -4.80
CA LEU A 61 4.50 -5.77 -5.24
C LEU A 61 5.68 -6.03 -4.31
N ALA A 62 5.46 -6.19 -2.99
CA ALA A 62 6.53 -6.57 -2.07
C ALA A 62 7.14 -7.94 -2.42
N VAL A 63 6.34 -8.90 -2.90
CA VAL A 63 6.84 -10.18 -3.43
C VAL A 63 7.61 -9.96 -4.73
N LEU A 64 7.01 -9.26 -5.70
CA LEU A 64 7.62 -9.03 -7.02
C LEU A 64 8.97 -8.28 -6.93
N LEU A 65 9.08 -7.35 -5.98
CA LEU A 65 10.28 -6.53 -5.76
C LEU A 65 11.30 -7.22 -4.83
N GLY A 66 11.04 -8.44 -4.34
CA GLY A 66 11.94 -9.16 -3.45
C GLY A 66 12.14 -8.49 -2.08
N VAL A 67 11.15 -7.70 -1.63
CA VAL A 67 11.14 -7.09 -0.30
C VAL A 67 10.62 -8.07 0.74
N GLN A 68 9.61 -8.87 0.37
CA GLN A 68 9.00 -9.84 1.28
C GLN A 68 9.97 -10.99 1.57
N PRO A 69 10.27 -11.29 2.85
CA PRO A 69 11.06 -12.46 3.21
C PRO A 69 10.42 -13.76 2.67
N PRO A 70 11.19 -14.68 2.06
CA PRO A 70 10.63 -15.90 1.46
C PRO A 70 9.70 -16.71 2.38
N PRO A 71 9.99 -16.91 3.68
CA PRO A 71 9.10 -17.65 4.57
C PRO A 71 7.74 -16.99 4.80
N THR A 72 7.64 -15.67 4.64
CA THR A 72 6.40 -14.91 4.91
C THR A 72 5.58 -14.64 3.65
N ILE A 73 6.00 -15.13 2.48
CA ILE A 73 5.22 -15.00 1.22
C ILE A 73 3.86 -15.70 1.35
N VAL A 74 3.78 -16.83 2.07
CA VAL A 74 2.50 -17.53 2.34
C VAL A 74 1.49 -16.66 3.08
N LEU A 75 1.94 -15.62 3.77
CA LEU A 75 1.08 -14.70 4.51
C LEU A 75 0.47 -13.60 3.63
N VAL A 76 0.92 -13.45 2.38
CA VAL A 76 0.49 -12.38 1.46
C VAL A 76 -1.04 -12.30 1.31
N PRO A 77 -1.78 -13.40 1.09
CA PRO A 77 -3.25 -13.33 1.01
C PRO A 77 -3.90 -12.77 2.29
N PHE A 78 -3.34 -13.10 3.46
CA PHE A 78 -3.84 -12.61 4.74
C PHE A 78 -3.50 -11.13 4.96
N ILE A 79 -2.33 -10.69 4.50
CA ILE A 79 -1.94 -9.28 4.52
C ILE A 79 -2.87 -8.47 3.59
N MET A 80 -3.17 -8.98 2.38
CA MET A 80 -4.11 -8.35 1.45
C MET A 80 -5.50 -8.21 2.07
N ALA A 81 -6.01 -9.28 2.69
CA ALA A 81 -7.28 -9.25 3.40
C ALA A 81 -7.26 -8.27 4.57
N GLY A 82 -6.19 -8.30 5.38
CA GLY A 82 -5.99 -7.41 6.51
C GLY A 82 -5.97 -5.94 6.09
N ASN A 83 -5.23 -5.59 5.04
CA ASN A 83 -5.19 -4.24 4.50
C ASN A 83 -6.54 -3.79 3.96
N THR A 84 -7.29 -4.70 3.34
CA THR A 84 -8.64 -4.40 2.81
C THR A 84 -9.63 -4.15 3.95
N VAL A 85 -9.57 -4.94 5.02
CA VAL A 85 -10.39 -4.73 6.22
C VAL A 85 -9.98 -3.45 6.95
N TYR A 86 -8.68 -3.16 7.02
CA TYR A 86 -8.14 -2.00 7.72
C TYR A 86 -8.60 -0.65 7.15
N VAL A 87 -8.90 -0.59 5.85
CA VAL A 87 -9.34 0.66 5.20
C VAL A 87 -10.84 0.89 5.28
N VAL A 88 -11.62 -0.09 5.76
CA VAL A 88 -13.09 -0.01 5.96
C VAL A 88 -13.39 0.56 7.34
#